data_AF-G2G8Q6-F1
#
_entry.id   AF-G2G8Q6-F1
#
_cell.length_a   1.000
_cell.length_b   1.000
_cell.length_c   1.000
_cell.angle_alpha   90.00
_cell.angle_beta   90.00
_cell.angle_gamma   90.00
#
_symmetry.space_group_name_H-M   'P 1'
#
loop_
_entity.id
_entity.type
_entity.pdbx_description
1 polymer ?
#
loop_
_entity_poly.entity_id
_entity_poly.type
_entity_poly.pdbx_seq_one_letter_code
_entity_poly.pdbx_strand_id
1 'polypeptide(L)'
;MTTVTLRIRAGSAPETVDLDTLTPKARALAEAIHMSVGHQPLGVLCDTGLTKGDNPNHTLLHGSGPRADEIAGQPDHRFMTNLEPLPRHAVTGPQEWLEYNARQMPVYAWPIAGARSRIEALTERVPSADAARDDRCMTRDQALRHLADGGTALTGGAWIALQKAGNAPHPRHYALGGRMPLWHVDDLDAYRARDYERWTISTVAAYLGYTGPSANGSARRQLSRWGLGQVDRAPGRGGEGRFAADQVTALHTARPGRGRHGAQRSDGGRFTAEESDHAPNVQQPFPLPKGSAHE
;
A
#
# COMPACT_ATOMS: atom_id res chain seq x y z
N MET A 1 -0.35 13.81 -24.87
CA MET A 1 -1.38 12.93 -24.33
C MET A 1 -1.29 11.63 -25.09
N THR A 2 -0.79 10.59 -24.44
CA THR A 2 -0.55 9.28 -25.08
C THR A 2 -1.72 8.37 -24.77
N THR A 3 -2.46 7.92 -25.78
CA THR A 3 -3.66 7.08 -25.60
C THR A 3 -3.53 5.72 -26.26
N VAL A 4 -4.25 4.73 -25.73
CA VAL A 4 -4.37 3.39 -26.31
C VAL A 4 -5.83 2.95 -26.38
N THR A 5 -6.14 2.07 -27.31
CA THR A 5 -7.48 1.49 -27.45
C THR A 5 -7.48 0.06 -26.93
N LEU A 6 -8.41 -0.26 -26.02
CA LEU A 6 -8.51 -1.55 -25.36
C LEU A 6 -9.92 -2.13 -25.45
N ARG A 7 -10.04 -3.46 -25.56
CA ARG A 7 -11.29 -4.22 -25.47
C ARG A 7 -11.34 -5.01 -24.16
N ILE A 8 -11.33 -4.30 -23.04
CA ILE A 8 -11.33 -4.92 -21.71
C ILE A 8 -12.70 -5.39 -21.26
N ARG A 9 -13.78 -4.93 -21.91
CA ARG A 9 -15.16 -5.22 -21.51
C ARG A 9 -15.80 -6.23 -22.46
N ALA A 10 -16.37 -7.29 -21.88
CA ALA A 10 -16.93 -8.39 -22.66
C ALA A 10 -18.05 -7.89 -23.60
N GLY A 11 -17.93 -8.20 -24.90
CA GLY A 11 -18.95 -7.89 -25.91
C GLY A 11 -19.23 -6.39 -26.10
N SER A 12 -18.28 -5.52 -25.75
CA SER A 12 -18.44 -4.06 -25.82
C SER A 12 -17.50 -3.43 -26.85
N ALA A 13 -17.82 -2.19 -27.23
CA ALA A 13 -16.94 -1.40 -28.10
C ALA A 13 -15.58 -1.15 -27.41
N PRO A 14 -14.50 -0.94 -28.19
CA PRO A 14 -13.22 -0.57 -27.62
C PRO A 14 -13.30 0.75 -26.83
N GLU A 15 -12.60 0.81 -25.71
CA GLU A 15 -12.48 1.97 -24.85
C GLU A 15 -11.11 2.62 -25.06
N THR A 16 -11.04 3.95 -25.07
CA THR A 16 -9.77 4.69 -25.16
C THR A 16 -9.29 5.04 -23.77
N VAL A 17 -8.02 4.77 -23.49
CA VAL A 17 -7.38 5.02 -22.19
C VAL A 17 -6.26 6.03 -22.37
N ASP A 18 -6.24 7.04 -21.51
CA ASP A 18 -5.11 7.98 -21.39
C ASP A 18 -4.02 7.38 -20.50
N LEU A 19 -2.88 7.08 -21.10
CA LEU A 19 -1.73 6.49 -20.41
C LEU A 19 -1.08 7.45 -19.41
N ASP A 20 -1.25 8.77 -19.59
CA ASP A 20 -0.67 9.77 -18.68
C ASP A 20 -1.40 9.80 -17.32
N THR A 21 -2.55 9.14 -17.20
CA THR A 21 -3.32 9.00 -15.96
C THR A 21 -2.99 7.76 -15.14
N LEU A 22 -2.09 6.90 -15.64
CA LEU A 22 -1.76 5.60 -15.06
C LEU A 22 -0.41 5.60 -14.35
N THR A 23 -0.28 4.74 -13.35
CA THR A 23 1.02 4.33 -12.80
C THR A 23 1.87 3.66 -13.88
N PRO A 24 3.21 3.72 -13.81
CA PRO A 24 4.08 3.12 -14.82
C PRO A 24 3.77 1.63 -15.08
N LYS A 25 3.49 0.85 -14.03
CA LYS A 25 3.10 -0.56 -14.18
C LYS A 25 1.75 -0.73 -14.88
N ALA A 26 0.74 0.08 -14.56
CA ALA A 26 -0.57 0.05 -15.23
C ALA A 26 -0.50 0.53 -16.68
N ARG A 27 0.38 1.50 -16.98
CA ARG A 27 0.69 1.96 -18.33
C ARG A 27 1.27 0.84 -19.19
N ALA A 28 2.31 0.14 -18.72
CA ALA A 28 2.88 -0.98 -19.45
C ALA A 28 1.88 -2.13 -19.65
N LEU A 29 0.99 -2.36 -18.68
CA LEU A 29 -0.10 -3.32 -18.82
C LEU A 29 -1.08 -2.89 -19.93
N ALA A 30 -1.46 -1.62 -19.97
CA ALA A 30 -2.35 -1.08 -21.00
C ALA A 30 -1.74 -1.23 -22.40
N GLU A 31 -0.45 -0.91 -22.55
CA GLU A 31 0.30 -1.11 -23.79
C GLU A 31 0.38 -2.60 -24.19
N ALA A 32 0.62 -3.50 -23.24
CA ALA A 32 0.66 -4.94 -23.50
C ALA A 32 -0.70 -5.45 -24.02
N ILE A 33 -1.80 -5.02 -23.39
CA ILE A 33 -3.16 -5.37 -23.84
C ILE A 33 -3.44 -4.74 -25.21
N HIS A 34 -3.02 -3.50 -25.44
CA HIS A 34 -3.16 -2.85 -26.74
C HIS A 34 -2.40 -3.59 -27.85
N MET A 35 -1.19 -4.10 -27.59
CA MET A 35 -0.45 -4.89 -28.57
C MET A 35 -1.04 -6.29 -28.78
N SER A 36 -1.79 -6.80 -27.81
CA SER A 36 -2.39 -8.14 -27.88
C SER A 36 -3.43 -8.24 -29.00
N VAL A 37 -3.64 -9.45 -29.50
CA VAL A 37 -4.61 -9.70 -30.59
C VAL A 37 -6.00 -9.20 -30.20
N GLY A 38 -6.57 -8.35 -31.06
CA GLY A 38 -7.87 -7.74 -30.84
C GLY A 38 -7.92 -6.71 -29.70
N HIS A 39 -6.78 -6.28 -29.17
CA HIS A 39 -6.65 -5.38 -28.02
C HIS A 39 -7.30 -5.94 -26.73
N GLN A 40 -7.30 -7.27 -26.58
CA GLN A 40 -7.98 -7.98 -25.50
C GLN A 40 -7.00 -8.44 -24.41
N PRO A 41 -7.46 -8.56 -23.15
CA PRO A 41 -6.65 -9.08 -22.05
C PRO A 41 -6.55 -10.62 -22.10
N LEU A 42 -5.95 -11.17 -23.16
CA LEU A 42 -5.81 -12.62 -23.36
C LEU A 42 -4.74 -13.23 -22.44
N GLY A 43 -3.66 -12.49 -22.25
CA GLY A 43 -2.53 -12.80 -21.40
C GLY A 43 -1.45 -11.73 -21.55
N VAL A 44 -0.54 -11.64 -20.59
CA VAL A 44 0.58 -10.70 -20.61
C VAL A 44 1.83 -11.44 -20.17
N LEU A 45 2.91 -11.27 -20.93
CA LEU A 45 4.23 -11.73 -20.52
C LEU A 45 4.81 -10.72 -19.55
N CYS A 46 5.17 -11.19 -18.37
CA CYS A 46 5.84 -10.41 -17.35
C CYS A 46 7.26 -10.93 -17.14
N ASP A 47 8.20 -10.02 -16.93
CA ASP A 47 9.52 -10.32 -16.39
C ASP A 47 9.49 -10.06 -14.88
N THR A 48 10.31 -10.77 -14.13
CA THR A 48 10.45 -10.63 -12.68
C THR A 48 11.78 -9.99 -12.27
N GLY A 49 12.72 -9.83 -13.20
CA GLY A 49 14.10 -9.42 -12.92
C GLY A 49 14.90 -10.46 -12.14
N LEU A 50 14.28 -11.59 -11.81
CA LEU A 50 14.91 -12.73 -11.20
C LEU A 50 15.31 -13.72 -12.28
N THR A 51 16.22 -14.60 -11.91
CA THR A 51 16.58 -15.75 -12.71
C THR A 51 15.80 -16.97 -12.25
N LYS A 52 15.71 -18.01 -13.07
CA LYS A 52 15.07 -19.27 -12.67
C LYS A 52 15.78 -19.92 -11.47
N GLY A 53 17.07 -19.65 -11.29
CA GLY A 53 17.86 -20.11 -10.14
C GLY A 53 17.43 -19.50 -8.81
N ASP A 54 16.84 -18.30 -8.82
CA ASP A 54 16.32 -17.64 -7.61
C ASP A 54 15.02 -18.29 -7.11
N ASN A 55 14.42 -19.19 -7.89
CA ASN A 55 13.28 -19.98 -7.46
C ASN A 55 13.74 -20.96 -6.35
N PRO A 56 13.14 -20.94 -5.15
CA PRO A 56 13.53 -21.84 -4.07
C PRO A 56 13.38 -23.33 -4.43
N ASN A 57 12.59 -23.65 -5.45
CA ASN A 57 12.40 -25.01 -5.96
C ASN A 57 13.30 -25.36 -7.15
N HIS A 58 14.21 -24.49 -7.59
CA HIS A 58 15.06 -24.71 -8.78
C HIS A 58 15.82 -26.03 -8.70
N THR A 59 16.56 -26.25 -7.61
CA THR A 59 17.33 -27.48 -7.38
C THR A 59 16.45 -28.72 -7.37
N LEU A 60 15.23 -28.62 -6.85
CA LEU A 60 14.26 -29.72 -6.85
C LEU A 60 13.78 -30.06 -8.27
N LEU A 61 13.54 -29.03 -9.10
CA LEU A 61 12.99 -29.18 -10.45
C LEU A 61 14.05 -29.58 -11.49
N HIS A 62 15.29 -29.13 -11.31
CA HIS A 62 16.33 -29.21 -12.34
C HIS A 62 17.60 -29.97 -11.89
N GLY A 63 17.69 -30.37 -10.62
CA GLY A 63 18.84 -31.06 -10.06
C GLY A 63 20.06 -30.14 -9.90
N SER A 64 21.25 -30.73 -9.99
CA SER A 64 22.54 -30.02 -9.95
C SER A 64 23.40 -30.37 -11.17
N GLY A 65 24.35 -29.50 -11.49
CA GLY A 65 25.32 -29.67 -12.57
C GLY A 65 25.17 -28.68 -13.72
N PRO A 66 26.01 -28.77 -14.77
CA PRO A 66 26.16 -27.70 -15.77
C PRO A 66 24.86 -27.30 -16.45
N ARG A 67 23.99 -28.28 -16.74
CA ARG A 67 22.68 -28.02 -17.36
C ARG A 67 21.72 -27.30 -16.43
N ALA A 68 21.75 -27.60 -15.13
CA ALA A 68 20.93 -26.91 -14.13
C ALA A 68 21.41 -25.47 -13.94
N ASP A 69 22.73 -25.23 -14.02
CA ASP A 69 23.33 -23.90 -13.93
C ASP A 69 22.98 -23.03 -15.15
N GLU A 70 22.99 -23.61 -16.36
CA GLU A 70 22.50 -22.94 -17.56
C GLU A 70 21.03 -22.51 -17.45
N ILE A 71 20.17 -23.38 -16.90
CA ILE A 71 18.76 -23.05 -16.67
C ILE A 71 18.65 -21.99 -15.57
N ALA A 72 19.45 -22.10 -14.52
CA ALA A 72 19.45 -21.17 -13.39
C ALA A 72 19.67 -19.74 -13.86
N GLY A 73 20.59 -19.50 -14.82
CA GLY A 73 20.90 -18.17 -15.35
C GLY A 73 19.86 -17.58 -16.31
N GLN A 74 18.81 -18.32 -16.69
CA GLN A 74 17.76 -17.80 -17.55
C GLN A 74 16.81 -16.87 -16.78
N PRO A 75 16.24 -15.83 -17.42
CA PRO A 75 15.25 -14.98 -16.77
C PRO A 75 13.98 -15.76 -16.39
N ASP A 76 13.41 -15.46 -15.22
CA ASP A 76 12.10 -15.96 -14.78
C ASP A 76 10.99 -15.10 -15.39
N HIS A 77 10.54 -15.50 -16.58
CA HIS A 77 9.37 -14.92 -17.22
C HIS A 77 8.09 -15.64 -16.80
N ARG A 78 7.04 -14.87 -16.52
CA ARG A 78 5.72 -15.37 -16.14
C ARG A 78 4.68 -14.93 -17.13
N PHE A 79 3.91 -15.89 -17.63
CA PHE A 79 2.78 -15.59 -18.49
C PHE A 79 1.51 -15.49 -17.65
N MET A 80 0.98 -14.29 -17.50
CA MET A 80 -0.23 -14.02 -16.71
C MET A 80 -1.46 -14.11 -17.59
N THR A 81 -2.38 -15.03 -17.28
CA THR A 81 -3.62 -15.27 -18.04
C THR A 81 -4.88 -14.97 -17.23
N ASN A 82 -4.74 -14.54 -15.98
CA ASN A 82 -5.82 -14.27 -15.04
C ASN A 82 -6.39 -12.84 -15.16
N LEU A 83 -6.19 -12.17 -16.30
CA LEU A 83 -6.74 -10.85 -16.58
C LEU A 83 -8.18 -10.99 -17.04
N GLU A 84 -9.11 -11.12 -16.08
CA GLU A 84 -10.52 -11.29 -16.40
C GLU A 84 -11.11 -10.01 -17.01
N PRO A 85 -11.72 -10.08 -18.21
CA PRO A 85 -12.43 -8.95 -18.80
C PRO A 85 -13.49 -8.40 -17.86
N LEU A 86 -13.66 -7.07 -17.87
CA LEU A 86 -14.76 -6.43 -17.15
C LEU A 86 -16.12 -6.94 -17.67
N PRO A 87 -17.05 -7.26 -16.77
CA PRO A 87 -18.44 -7.47 -17.14
C PRO A 87 -19.00 -6.25 -17.87
N ARG A 88 -19.90 -6.48 -18.84
CA ARG A 88 -20.51 -5.41 -19.65
C ARG A 88 -21.15 -4.30 -18.81
N HIS A 89 -21.72 -4.67 -17.66
CA HIS A 89 -22.43 -3.74 -16.77
C HIS A 89 -21.60 -3.22 -15.59
N ALA A 90 -20.30 -3.53 -15.54
CA ALA A 90 -19.44 -3.06 -14.46
C ALA A 90 -19.29 -1.54 -14.50
N VAL A 91 -19.48 -0.88 -13.35
CA VAL A 91 -19.33 0.58 -13.20
C VAL A 91 -17.87 1.02 -13.22
N THR A 92 -16.94 0.10 -12.91
CA THR A 92 -15.49 0.34 -12.92
C THR A 92 -15.03 0.82 -14.29
N GLY A 93 -14.32 1.95 -14.30
CA GLY A 93 -13.70 2.52 -15.50
C GLY A 93 -12.42 1.76 -15.90
N PRO A 94 -11.96 1.91 -17.16
CA PRO A 94 -10.83 1.16 -17.67
C PRO A 94 -9.52 1.44 -16.92
N GLN A 95 -9.26 2.69 -16.54
CA GLN A 95 -8.09 3.08 -15.74
C GLN A 95 -8.09 2.37 -14.39
N GLU A 96 -9.24 2.37 -13.69
CA GLU A 96 -9.36 1.74 -12.39
C GLU A 96 -9.15 0.22 -12.46
N TRP A 97 -9.65 -0.42 -13.52
CA TRP A 97 -9.43 -1.84 -13.75
C TRP A 97 -7.96 -2.16 -14.08
N LEU A 98 -7.28 -1.32 -14.87
CA LEU A 98 -5.85 -1.47 -15.18
C LEU A 98 -5.00 -1.34 -13.92
N GLU A 99 -5.23 -0.29 -13.13
CA GLU A 99 -4.57 -0.10 -11.83
C GLU A 99 -4.88 -1.24 -10.86
N TYR A 100 -6.11 -1.78 -10.89
CA TYR A 100 -6.45 -2.96 -10.10
C TYR A 100 -5.55 -4.14 -10.48
N ASN A 101 -5.47 -4.48 -11.77
CA ASN A 101 -4.74 -5.66 -12.22
C ASN A 101 -3.23 -5.51 -12.10
N ALA A 102 -2.68 -4.33 -12.41
CA ALA A 102 -1.26 -4.04 -12.25
C ALA A 102 -0.79 -4.24 -10.79
N ARG A 103 -1.65 -3.92 -9.81
CA ARG A 103 -1.33 -4.14 -8.38
C ARG A 103 -1.26 -5.61 -7.97
N GLN A 104 -2.03 -6.47 -8.65
CA GLN A 104 -2.07 -7.90 -8.33
C GLN A 104 -0.80 -8.61 -8.81
N MET A 105 -0.04 -7.96 -9.69
CA MET A 105 1.29 -8.44 -10.08
C MET A 105 2.23 -8.40 -8.87
N PRO A 106 3.10 -9.42 -8.71
CA PRO A 106 4.18 -9.35 -7.74
C PRO A 106 4.97 -8.05 -7.86
N VAL A 107 5.51 -7.54 -6.75
CA VAL A 107 6.24 -6.25 -6.72
C VAL A 107 7.35 -6.22 -7.77
N TYR A 108 8.10 -7.30 -7.87
CA TYR A 108 9.21 -7.46 -8.82
C TYR A 108 8.77 -7.90 -10.21
N ALA A 109 7.48 -8.18 -10.44
CA ALA A 109 6.98 -8.51 -11.77
C ALA A 109 6.50 -7.25 -12.50
N TRP A 110 6.82 -7.12 -13.79
CA TRP A 110 6.33 -6.05 -14.65
C TRP A 110 5.97 -6.55 -16.05
N PRO A 111 4.97 -5.95 -16.71
CA PRO A 111 4.60 -6.28 -18.08
C PRO A 111 5.73 -5.97 -19.06
N ILE A 112 6.06 -6.92 -19.92
CA ILE A 112 7.04 -6.73 -21.00
C ILE A 112 6.44 -6.91 -22.39
N ALA A 113 5.42 -7.75 -22.57
CA ALA A 113 4.80 -7.96 -23.88
C ALA A 113 3.32 -8.39 -23.77
N GLY A 114 2.56 -8.08 -24.82
CA GLY A 114 1.20 -8.59 -25.01
C GLY A 114 1.18 -10.06 -25.44
N ALA A 115 0.03 -10.51 -25.96
CA ALA A 115 -0.18 -11.89 -26.35
C ALA A 115 -0.85 -12.05 -27.71
N ARG A 116 -0.43 -13.09 -28.46
CA ARG A 116 -1.09 -13.56 -29.68
C ARG A 116 -2.30 -14.41 -29.38
N SER A 117 -2.22 -15.18 -28.31
CA SER A 117 -3.28 -16.09 -27.84
C SER A 117 -3.24 -16.18 -26.31
N ARG A 118 -4.11 -17.00 -25.71
CA ARG A 118 -4.09 -17.25 -24.25
C ARG A 118 -2.86 -18.02 -23.76
N ILE A 119 -1.98 -18.48 -24.65
CA ILE A 119 -0.78 -19.27 -24.30
C ILE A 119 0.50 -18.79 -24.98
N GLU A 120 0.39 -17.86 -25.94
CA GLU A 120 1.53 -17.40 -26.74
C GLU A 120 1.71 -15.89 -26.58
N ALA A 121 2.85 -15.50 -26.03
CA ALA A 121 3.27 -14.11 -25.90
C ALA A 121 3.73 -13.52 -27.23
N LEU A 122 3.66 -12.20 -27.34
CA LEU A 122 4.39 -11.46 -28.37
C LEU A 122 5.88 -11.40 -28.02
N THR A 123 6.72 -11.28 -29.04
CA THR A 123 8.16 -11.05 -28.88
C THR A 123 8.51 -9.57 -28.72
N GLU A 124 7.63 -8.69 -29.19
CA GLU A 124 7.85 -7.25 -29.14
C GLU A 124 7.57 -6.70 -27.74
N ARG A 125 8.52 -5.91 -27.24
CA ARG A 125 8.47 -5.32 -25.91
C ARG A 125 7.61 -4.05 -25.91
N VAL A 126 6.81 -3.86 -24.87
CA VAL A 126 6.02 -2.62 -24.71
C VAL A 126 6.93 -1.41 -24.42
N PRO A 127 6.61 -0.21 -24.93
CA PRO A 127 7.43 0.99 -24.74
C PRO A 127 7.74 1.32 -23.27
N SER A 128 6.76 1.14 -22.38
CA SER A 128 6.87 1.51 -20.96
C SER A 128 7.43 0.40 -20.06
N ALA A 129 7.98 -0.68 -20.64
CA ALA A 129 8.45 -1.82 -19.87
C ALA A 129 9.59 -1.47 -18.89
N ASP A 130 10.50 -0.56 -19.25
CA ASP A 130 11.56 -0.11 -18.33
C ASP A 130 11.00 0.73 -17.18
N ALA A 131 10.08 1.65 -17.48
CA ALA A 131 9.42 2.44 -16.45
C ALA A 131 8.60 1.56 -15.49
N ALA A 132 7.98 0.49 -15.99
CA ALA A 132 7.26 -0.48 -15.17
C ALA A 132 8.18 -1.38 -14.34
N ARG A 133 9.37 -1.72 -14.85
CA ARG A 133 10.42 -2.41 -14.08
C ARG A 133 10.87 -1.56 -12.89
N ASP A 134 11.10 -0.29 -13.15
CA ASP A 134 11.62 0.63 -12.15
C ASP A 134 10.52 1.03 -11.14
N ASP A 135 9.23 0.84 -11.46
CA ASP A 135 8.09 1.07 -10.58
C ASP A 135 7.86 -0.08 -9.59
N ARG A 136 8.69 -0.11 -8.55
CA ARG A 136 8.60 -1.05 -7.42
C ARG A 136 7.73 -0.48 -6.30
N CYS A 137 6.59 0.11 -6.66
CA CYS A 137 5.68 0.69 -5.69
C CYS A 137 4.77 -0.34 -5.01
N MET A 138 4.54 -0.13 -3.72
CA MET A 138 3.78 -1.00 -2.82
C MET A 138 2.57 -0.26 -2.26
N THR A 139 1.47 -0.99 -2.07
CA THR A 139 0.36 -0.52 -1.23
C THR A 139 0.81 -0.34 0.22
N ARG A 140 0.05 0.41 1.03
CA ARG A 140 0.35 0.60 2.46
C ARG A 140 0.57 -0.72 3.19
N ASP A 141 -0.30 -1.69 2.96
CA ASP A 141 -0.24 -2.96 3.70
C ASP A 141 0.94 -3.85 3.25
N GLN A 142 1.40 -3.70 2.00
CA GLN A 142 2.66 -4.29 1.54
C GLN A 142 3.86 -3.55 2.13
N ALA A 143 3.85 -2.21 2.15
CA ALA A 143 4.90 -1.39 2.72
C ALA A 143 5.11 -1.67 4.22
N LEU A 144 4.03 -1.80 5.00
CA LEU A 144 4.10 -2.15 6.42
C LEU A 144 4.69 -3.54 6.65
N ARG A 145 4.35 -4.51 5.80
CA ARG A 145 4.95 -5.85 5.84
C ARG A 145 6.44 -5.80 5.51
N HIS A 146 6.82 -5.10 4.44
CA HIS A 146 8.22 -4.88 4.05
C HIS A 146 9.04 -4.25 5.18
N LEU A 147 8.49 -3.24 5.86
CA LEU A 147 9.14 -2.61 7.02
C LEU A 147 9.25 -3.58 8.21
N ALA A 148 8.20 -4.36 8.49
CA ALA A 148 8.21 -5.33 9.58
C ALA A 148 9.23 -6.46 9.35
N ASP A 149 9.33 -6.98 8.13
CA ASP A 149 10.34 -7.97 7.73
C ASP A 149 11.77 -7.41 7.90
N GLY A 150 11.91 -6.09 7.77
CA GLY A 150 13.14 -5.35 8.06
C GLY A 150 13.34 -4.93 9.53
N GLY A 151 12.53 -5.42 10.47
CA GLY A 151 12.65 -5.11 11.90
C GLY A 151 12.00 -3.78 12.34
N THR A 152 11.27 -3.09 11.46
CA THR A 152 10.53 -1.86 11.77
C THR A 152 9.03 -2.17 11.89
N ALA A 153 8.60 -2.54 13.09
CA ALA A 153 7.20 -2.89 13.35
C ALA A 153 6.32 -1.65 13.61
N LEU A 154 5.39 -1.37 12.69
CA LEU A 154 4.43 -0.26 12.76
C LEU A 154 3.02 -0.74 12.44
N THR A 155 2.01 -0.21 13.14
CA THR A 155 0.61 -0.38 12.72
C THR A 155 0.24 0.64 11.62
N GLY A 156 -0.86 0.39 10.90
CA GLY A 156 -1.38 1.34 9.92
C GLY A 156 -1.73 2.72 10.52
N GLY A 157 -2.19 2.75 11.77
CA GLY A 157 -2.46 4.01 12.48
C GLY A 157 -1.18 4.79 12.80
N ALA A 158 -0.14 4.08 13.27
CA ALA A 158 1.17 4.66 13.53
C ALA A 158 1.77 5.29 12.26
N TRP A 159 1.71 4.54 11.15
CA TRP A 159 2.20 5.00 9.85
C TRP A 159 1.52 6.28 9.38
N ILE A 160 0.18 6.33 9.40
CA ILE A 160 -0.58 7.54 9.02
C ILE A 160 -0.20 8.73 9.90
N ALA A 161 -0.05 8.51 11.21
CA ALA A 161 0.32 9.58 12.13
C ALA A 161 1.75 10.08 11.90
N LEU A 162 2.71 9.17 11.64
CA LEU A 162 4.09 9.52 11.28
C LEU A 162 4.18 10.27 9.95
N GLN A 163 3.36 9.91 8.97
CA GLN A 163 3.28 10.65 7.70
C GLN A 163 2.75 12.07 7.90
N LYS A 164 1.68 12.23 8.67
CA LYS A 164 1.16 13.55 9.03
C LYS A 164 2.18 14.38 9.81
N ALA A 165 3.02 13.73 10.60
CA ALA A 165 4.11 14.36 11.33
C ALA A 165 5.37 14.63 10.47
N GLY A 166 5.38 14.23 9.18
CA GLY A 166 6.55 14.38 8.31
C GLY A 166 7.73 13.46 8.65
N ASN A 167 7.51 12.42 9.46
CA ASN A 167 8.56 11.46 9.83
C ASN A 167 8.57 10.22 8.93
N ALA A 168 7.47 9.86 8.29
CA ALA A 168 7.42 8.73 7.35
C ALA A 168 7.39 9.21 5.89
N PRO A 169 7.94 8.43 4.94
CA PRO A 169 8.01 8.83 3.53
C PRO A 169 6.62 9.05 2.92
N HIS A 170 6.54 10.03 2.01
CA HIS A 170 5.34 10.30 1.25
C HIS A 170 5.10 9.25 0.16
N PRO A 171 3.85 9.02 -0.25
CA PRO A 171 3.56 8.20 -1.42
C PRO A 171 4.22 8.80 -2.67
N ARG A 172 4.84 7.97 -3.50
CA ARG A 172 5.43 8.40 -4.78
C ARG A 172 4.36 8.53 -5.87
N HIS A 173 3.36 7.66 -5.82
CA HIS A 173 2.25 7.61 -6.77
C HIS A 173 0.92 7.42 -6.07
N TYR A 174 -0.15 7.67 -6.81
CA TYR A 174 -1.51 7.35 -6.40
C TYR A 174 -2.22 6.56 -7.51
N ALA A 175 -2.66 5.36 -7.19
CA ALA A 175 -3.44 4.50 -8.08
C ALA A 175 -4.95 4.73 -7.89
N LEU A 176 -5.76 4.10 -8.77
CA LEU A 176 -7.23 4.11 -8.73
C LEU A 176 -7.83 5.53 -8.75
N GLY A 177 -7.28 6.39 -9.60
CA GLY A 177 -7.72 7.78 -9.74
C GLY A 177 -7.39 8.63 -8.51
N GLY A 178 -6.18 8.48 -7.95
CA GLY A 178 -5.72 9.32 -6.84
C GLY A 178 -6.07 8.81 -5.44
N ARG A 179 -6.86 7.73 -5.31
CA ARG A 179 -7.40 7.28 -4.02
C ARG A 179 -6.45 6.36 -3.24
N MET A 180 -5.55 5.67 -3.93
CA MET A 180 -4.70 4.65 -3.33
C MET A 180 -3.23 5.08 -3.36
N PRO A 181 -2.67 5.58 -2.25
CA PRO A 181 -1.26 5.93 -2.19
C PRO A 181 -0.37 4.69 -2.32
N LEU A 182 0.74 4.84 -3.05
CA LEU A 182 1.76 3.81 -3.23
C LEU A 182 3.15 4.33 -2.84
N TRP A 183 3.94 3.48 -2.18
CA TRP A 183 5.29 3.80 -1.71
C TRP A 183 6.34 2.99 -2.44
N HIS A 184 7.40 3.64 -2.88
CA HIS A 184 8.49 2.95 -3.55
C HIS A 184 9.37 2.20 -2.55
N VAL A 185 9.86 1.01 -2.92
CA VAL A 185 10.76 0.20 -2.07
C VAL A 185 11.98 0.99 -1.61
N ASP A 186 12.62 1.75 -2.50
CA ASP A 186 13.82 2.54 -2.15
C ASP A 186 13.54 3.57 -1.04
N ASP A 187 12.37 4.20 -1.06
CA ASP A 187 11.99 5.19 -0.04
C ASP A 187 11.72 4.50 1.32
N LEU A 188 11.18 3.28 1.29
CA LEU A 188 10.97 2.45 2.49
C LEU A 188 12.29 1.91 3.05
N ASP A 189 13.21 1.49 2.17
CA ASP A 189 14.53 1.01 2.55
C ASP A 189 15.38 2.14 3.13
N ALA A 190 15.33 3.32 2.52
CA ALA A 190 15.94 4.53 3.06
C ALA A 190 15.33 4.89 4.42
N TYR A 191 14.01 4.83 4.57
CA TYR A 191 13.35 5.05 5.85
C TYR A 191 13.81 4.04 6.92
N ARG A 192 13.94 2.76 6.57
CA ARG A 192 14.42 1.71 7.49
C ARG A 192 15.89 1.92 7.88
N ALA A 193 16.73 2.27 6.92
CA ALA A 193 18.17 2.45 7.10
C ALA A 193 18.56 3.82 7.69
N ARG A 194 17.59 4.72 7.88
CA ARG A 194 17.84 6.06 8.45
C ARG A 194 18.52 5.94 9.81
N ASP A 195 19.38 6.90 10.11
CA ASP A 195 19.99 6.98 11.44
C ASP A 195 18.96 7.47 12.46
N TYR A 196 18.91 6.82 13.61
CA TYR A 196 18.06 7.21 14.73
C TYR A 196 18.61 6.71 16.06
N GLU A 197 18.44 7.54 17.08
CA GLU A 197 18.71 7.13 18.45
C GLU A 197 17.71 6.06 18.90
N ARG A 198 18.22 5.07 19.65
CA ARG A 198 17.42 3.98 20.20
C ARG A 198 17.17 4.24 21.69
N TRP A 199 15.95 4.66 22.02
CA TRP A 199 15.56 4.91 23.40
C TRP A 199 15.07 3.65 24.09
N THR A 200 15.58 3.40 25.29
CA THR A 200 15.03 2.38 26.18
C THR A 200 13.63 2.78 26.66
N ILE A 201 12.84 1.84 27.17
CA ILE A 201 11.51 2.17 27.68
C ILE A 201 11.55 3.16 28.86
N SER A 202 12.59 3.11 29.68
CA SER A 202 12.80 4.08 30.76
C SER A 202 13.09 5.48 30.23
N THR A 203 13.92 5.61 29.17
CA THR A 203 14.14 6.88 28.46
C THR A 203 12.85 7.42 27.86
N VAL A 204 12.05 6.57 27.21
CA VAL A 204 10.74 6.97 26.68
C VAL A 204 9.80 7.45 27.79
N ALA A 205 9.76 6.74 28.92
CA ALA A 205 8.91 7.13 30.05
C ALA A 205 9.28 8.51 30.60
N ALA A 206 10.59 8.78 30.77
CA ALA A 206 11.09 10.08 31.18
C ALA A 206 10.75 11.17 30.17
N TYR A 207 10.96 10.92 28.86
CA TYR A 207 10.62 11.86 27.79
C TYR A 207 9.12 12.21 27.76
N LEU A 208 8.25 11.22 28.00
CA LEU A 208 6.80 11.43 28.07
C LEU A 208 6.32 12.04 29.40
N GLY A 209 7.22 12.25 30.36
CA GLY A 209 6.90 12.83 31.67
C GLY A 209 6.24 11.87 32.66
N TYR A 210 6.35 10.55 32.45
CA TYR A 210 5.84 9.57 33.41
C TYR A 210 6.83 9.33 34.55
N THR A 211 6.34 9.33 35.79
CA THR A 211 7.14 9.16 37.01
C THR A 211 6.61 8.05 37.91
N GLY A 212 7.45 7.53 38.80
CA GLY A 212 7.09 6.51 39.80
C GLY A 212 7.20 5.06 39.32
N PRO A 213 6.84 4.08 40.16
CA PRO A 213 7.07 2.65 39.89
C PRO A 213 6.37 2.11 38.63
N SER A 214 5.31 2.79 38.16
CA SER A 214 4.52 2.39 36.99
C SER A 214 4.90 3.11 35.69
N ALA A 215 5.89 4.02 35.72
CA ALA A 215 6.24 4.90 34.60
C ALA A 215 6.49 4.12 33.28
N ASN A 216 7.33 3.08 33.35
CA ASN A 216 7.65 2.24 32.19
C ASN A 216 6.41 1.48 31.68
N GLY A 217 5.49 1.08 32.57
CA GLY A 217 4.23 0.43 32.19
C GLY A 217 3.31 1.39 31.44
N SER A 218 3.19 2.63 31.91
CA SER A 218 2.41 3.69 31.24
C SER A 218 2.98 4.05 29.88
N ALA A 219 4.31 4.17 29.77
CA ALA A 219 5.00 4.39 28.49
C ALA A 219 4.70 3.27 27.49
N ARG A 220 4.78 1.99 27.89
CA ARG A 220 4.45 0.86 27.00
C ARG A 220 3.00 0.92 26.50
N ARG A 221 2.05 1.25 27.39
CA ARG A 221 0.64 1.41 26.99
C ARG A 221 0.49 2.54 25.98
N GLN A 222 1.19 3.66 26.17
CA GLN A 222 1.13 4.78 25.23
C GLN A 222 1.72 4.41 23.87
N LEU A 223 2.89 3.76 23.82
CA LEU A 223 3.50 3.27 22.58
C LEU A 223 2.60 2.27 21.86
N SER A 224 1.97 1.36 22.60
CA SER A 224 1.00 0.40 22.05
C SER A 224 -0.23 1.09 21.47
N ARG A 225 -0.77 2.13 22.13
CA ARG A 225 -1.87 2.96 21.60
C ARG A 225 -1.48 3.71 20.32
N TRP A 226 -0.24 4.17 20.26
CA TRP A 226 0.33 4.76 19.05
C TRP A 226 0.63 3.74 17.96
N GLY A 227 0.70 2.45 18.30
CA GLY A 227 1.04 1.39 17.38
C GLY A 227 2.53 1.29 17.03
N LEU A 228 3.41 1.78 17.90
CA LEU A 228 4.85 1.61 17.77
C LEU A 228 5.31 0.30 18.39
N GLY A 229 6.02 -0.52 17.61
CA GLY A 229 6.73 -1.69 18.08
C GLY A 229 8.13 -1.37 18.62
N GLN A 230 8.69 -2.29 19.40
CA GLN A 230 10.12 -2.25 19.74
C GLN A 230 10.95 -2.59 18.49
N VAL A 231 12.09 -1.93 18.33
CA VAL A 231 13.04 -2.19 17.23
C VAL A 231 13.97 -3.35 17.61
N ASP A 232 14.51 -3.30 18.83
CA ASP A 232 15.38 -4.35 19.37
C ASP A 232 15.28 -4.40 20.90
N ARG A 233 16.20 -5.12 21.55
CA ARG A 233 16.41 -5.08 23.00
C ARG A 233 17.82 -4.62 23.32
N ALA A 234 17.97 -3.96 24.46
CA ALA A 234 19.28 -3.68 25.04
C ALA A 234 20.04 -5.00 25.33
N PRO A 235 21.38 -4.99 25.31
CA PRO A 235 22.16 -6.19 25.61
C PRO A 235 21.91 -6.69 27.05
N GLY A 236 21.97 -8.02 27.23
CA GLY A 236 21.82 -8.69 28.52
C GLY A 236 20.52 -9.49 28.69
N ARG A 237 20.51 -10.44 29.64
CA ARG A 237 19.42 -11.42 29.87
C ARG A 237 18.06 -10.78 30.25
N GLY A 238 18.04 -9.50 30.58
CA GLY A 238 16.84 -8.73 30.91
C GLY A 238 16.78 -7.36 30.23
N GLY A 239 17.48 -7.19 29.10
CA GLY A 239 17.59 -5.89 28.44
C GLY A 239 16.23 -5.27 28.09
N GLU A 240 16.12 -3.96 28.31
CA GLU A 240 14.91 -3.20 27.99
C GLU A 240 14.66 -3.18 26.48
N GLY A 241 13.39 -3.23 26.07
CA GLY A 241 13.02 -2.98 24.67
C GLY A 241 13.41 -1.55 24.28
N ARG A 242 13.99 -1.39 23.09
CA ARG A 242 14.37 -0.09 22.54
C ARG A 242 13.46 0.32 21.39
N PHE A 243 13.21 1.62 21.31
CA PHE A 243 12.30 2.26 20.36
C PHE A 243 13.03 3.35 19.59
N ALA A 244 12.60 3.61 18.35
CA ALA A 244 13.17 4.68 17.55
C ALA A 244 12.75 6.04 18.13
N ALA A 245 13.72 6.83 18.59
CA ALA A 245 13.50 8.10 19.28
C ALA A 245 12.77 9.13 18.42
N ASP A 246 13.09 9.15 17.12
CA ASP A 246 12.49 10.06 16.15
C ASP A 246 10.99 9.80 15.97
N GLN A 247 10.58 8.53 15.90
CA GLN A 247 9.16 8.14 15.83
C GLN A 247 8.40 8.51 17.10
N VAL A 248 9.00 8.25 18.27
CA VAL A 248 8.42 8.64 19.57
C VAL A 248 8.23 10.16 19.63
N THR A 249 9.25 10.92 19.25
CA THR A 249 9.23 12.39 19.23
C THR A 249 8.19 12.93 18.25
N ALA A 250 8.12 12.36 17.03
CA ALA A 250 7.17 12.75 16.00
C ALA A 250 5.73 12.55 16.46
N LEU A 251 5.40 11.35 16.99
CA LEU A 251 4.05 11.06 17.47
C LEU A 251 3.67 11.84 18.73
N HIS A 252 4.63 12.07 19.64
CA HIS A 252 4.41 12.91 20.80
C HIS A 252 4.08 14.36 20.42
N THR A 253 4.80 14.90 19.44
CA THR A 253 4.58 16.25 18.91
C THR A 253 3.25 16.35 18.15
N ALA A 254 2.90 15.33 17.36
CA ALA A 254 1.70 15.32 16.51
C ALA A 254 0.39 14.97 17.24
N ARG A 255 0.43 14.69 18.55
CA ARG A 255 -0.77 14.27 19.29
C ARG A 255 -1.87 15.35 19.24
N PRO A 256 -3.12 14.99 18.88
CA PRO A 256 -4.25 15.90 19.00
C PRO A 256 -4.51 16.20 20.49
N GLY A 257 -4.63 17.48 20.85
CA GLY A 257 -4.98 17.88 22.23
C GLY A 257 -3.89 18.57 23.06
N ARG A 258 -3.07 19.46 22.48
CA ARG A 258 -2.38 20.51 23.28
C ARG A 258 -3.36 21.54 23.89
N GLY A 259 -4.66 21.42 23.63
CA GLY A 259 -5.72 22.25 24.19
C GLY A 259 -6.06 21.89 25.65
N ARG A 260 -5.61 22.74 26.57
CA ARG A 260 -6.22 23.04 27.88
C ARG A 260 -6.55 21.86 28.82
N HIS A 261 -5.69 20.85 28.95
CA HIS A 261 -5.63 20.07 30.19
C HIS A 261 -4.84 20.85 31.25
N GLY A 262 -5.40 21.98 31.65
CA GLY A 262 -4.79 22.96 32.55
C GLY A 262 -5.69 24.16 32.85
N ALA A 263 -6.95 24.16 32.41
CA ALA A 263 -7.94 24.98 33.11
C ALA A 263 -7.93 24.48 34.56
N GLN A 264 -7.51 25.33 35.49
CA GLN A 264 -7.67 25.09 36.91
C GLN A 264 -9.06 24.52 37.12
N ARG A 265 -9.14 23.35 37.75
CA ARG A 265 -10.39 22.94 38.37
C ARG A 265 -10.65 24.02 39.41
N SER A 266 -11.58 24.94 39.14
CA SER A 266 -12.23 25.67 40.21
C SER A 266 -12.84 24.60 41.11
N ASP A 267 -12.51 24.65 42.39
CA ASP A 267 -13.01 23.75 43.41
C ASP A 267 -14.53 23.57 43.27
N GLY A 268 -14.96 22.34 42.99
CA GLY A 268 -16.37 22.01 42.79
C GLY A 268 -16.64 21.41 41.42
N GLY A 269 -16.36 20.11 41.29
CA GLY A 269 -16.65 19.36 40.08
C GLY A 269 -18.13 19.38 39.70
N ARG A 270 -18.44 20.02 38.58
CA ARG A 270 -19.53 19.63 37.67
C ARG A 270 -19.25 20.27 36.31
N PHE A 271 -19.36 19.51 35.23
CA PHE A 271 -19.46 20.10 33.90
C PHE A 271 -20.85 20.77 33.84
N THR A 272 -20.90 22.10 33.89
CA THR A 272 -22.06 22.83 33.42
C THR A 272 -22.01 22.82 31.89
N ALA A 273 -22.89 22.03 31.29
CA ALA A 273 -23.29 22.25 29.92
C ALA A 273 -24.17 23.51 29.94
N GLU A 274 -23.57 24.67 29.68
CA GLU A 274 -24.33 25.88 29.36
C GLU A 274 -24.92 25.69 27.95
N GLU A 275 -26.14 25.18 27.95
CA GLU A 275 -27.31 25.78 27.30
C GLU A 275 -26.97 26.81 26.21
N SER A 276 -26.96 26.36 24.96
CA SER A 276 -27.12 27.24 23.80
C SER A 276 -28.26 26.72 22.94
N ASP A 277 -29.38 27.44 23.04
CA ASP A 277 -30.53 27.50 22.14
C ASP A 277 -30.33 26.90 20.74
N HIS A 278 -31.15 25.91 20.37
CA HIS A 278 -31.64 25.78 18.99
C HIS A 278 -32.99 25.03 18.93
N ALA A 279 -33.91 25.64 18.18
CA ALA A 279 -35.35 25.46 18.05
C ALA A 279 -35.87 24.03 17.73
N PRO A 280 -37.17 23.74 17.99
CA PRO A 280 -37.75 22.41 17.84
C PRO A 280 -37.89 21.96 16.38
N ASN A 281 -37.52 20.69 16.18
CA ASN A 281 -37.61 19.93 14.94
C ASN A 281 -39.08 19.62 14.60
N VAL A 282 -39.59 20.21 13.51
CA VAL A 282 -40.91 19.92 12.94
C VAL A 282 -40.86 18.56 12.24
N GLN A 283 -41.55 17.58 12.82
CA GLN A 283 -41.90 16.33 12.14
C GLN A 283 -42.83 16.64 10.96
N GLN A 284 -42.39 16.37 9.73
CA GLN A 284 -43.29 16.12 8.61
C GLN A 284 -43.27 14.63 8.24
N PRO A 285 -44.45 13.97 8.19
CA PRO A 285 -44.57 12.65 7.60
C PRO A 285 -44.80 12.77 6.09
N PHE A 286 -43.99 12.09 5.28
CA PHE A 286 -44.32 11.87 3.87
C PHE A 286 -44.72 10.39 3.65
N PRO A 287 -45.86 10.13 2.98
CA PRO A 287 -46.42 8.80 2.82
C PRO A 287 -45.77 8.05 1.64
N LEU A 288 -45.72 6.72 1.78
CA LEU A 288 -45.45 5.79 0.68
C LEU A 288 -46.67 5.71 -0.25
N PRO A 289 -46.53 5.78 -1.58
CA PRO A 289 -47.61 5.44 -2.48
C PRO A 289 -47.73 3.92 -2.63
N LYS A 290 -48.88 3.37 -2.25
CA LYS A 290 -49.40 2.10 -2.79
C LYS A 290 -50.13 2.42 -4.09
N GLY A 291 -49.79 1.70 -5.16
CA GLY A 291 -50.51 1.75 -6.43
C GLY A 291 -50.20 0.50 -7.26
N SER A 292 -51.18 -0.41 -7.27
CA SER A 292 -51.26 -1.66 -8.03
C SER A 292 -51.98 -1.46 -9.37
N ALA A 293 -51.53 -2.17 -10.41
CA ALA A 293 -52.28 -2.65 -11.60
C ALA A 293 -51.32 -3.60 -12.35
N HIS A 294 -51.57 -4.90 -12.58
CA HIS A 294 -52.56 -5.50 -13.49
C HIS A 294 -52.66 -4.81 -14.85
N GLU A 295 -51.86 -5.28 -15.81
CA GLU A 295 -52.27 -5.94 -17.06
C GLU A 295 -51.13 -6.83 -17.57
#